data_AF-A0A5S9IJC5-F1
#
_entry.id   AF-A0A5S9IJC5-F1
#
_cell.length_a   1.000
_cell.length_b   1.000
_cell.length_c   1.000
_cell.angle_alpha   90.00
_cell.angle_beta   90.00
_cell.angle_gamma   90.00
#
_symmetry.space_group_name_H-M   'P 1'
#
loop_
_entity.id
_entity.type
_entity.pdbx_description
1 polymer ?
#
loop_
_entity_poly.entity_id
_entity_poly.type
_entity_poly.pdbx_seq_one_letter_code
_entity_poly.pdbx_strand_id
1 'polypeptide(L)'
;MKFEVKKREKIEVPCVLDAKLNPVKGKDFIEYVEVIADISHPVVITSDLHHNAVELVDVIAEKVQRAQDFIFLSAGDMAGTGILGSNGDPTRAMERASSHFKKVFFVNGNHDEVSDILQGKRNTDGSHCHVHNRVQTIDELGVIAGVDGIISRKKLLHRMPKKDYVRILQSVVASSPEWLLTHEIPQIPEIINKSSGDFDLREIVKKSEVRFHIFGHRSFKNFYGTLGKTTFINVDSRVVCMRRE
;
A
#
# COMPACT_ATOMS: atom_id res chain seq x y z
N MET A 1 13.69 -7.48 14.86
CA MET A 1 13.22 -7.78 13.49
C MET A 1 14.25 -7.23 12.51
N LYS A 2 14.68 -8.02 11.53
CA LYS A 2 15.61 -7.55 10.49
C LYS A 2 14.82 -6.87 9.37
N PHE A 3 15.22 -5.66 9.01
CA PHE A 3 14.73 -4.93 7.84
C PHE A 3 15.91 -4.18 7.25
N GLU A 4 16.53 -4.76 6.22
CA GLU A 4 17.79 -4.29 5.66
C GLU A 4 17.62 -3.90 4.20
N VAL A 5 17.80 -2.62 3.90
CA VAL A 5 17.80 -2.12 2.53
C VAL A 5 19.07 -2.53 1.82
N LYS A 6 18.95 -3.32 0.76
CA LYS A 6 20.08 -3.78 -0.06
C LYS A 6 20.34 -2.90 -1.26
N LYS A 7 19.27 -2.42 -1.89
CA LYS A 7 19.34 -1.66 -3.13
C LYS A 7 18.24 -0.62 -3.18
N ARG A 8 18.57 0.52 -3.79
CA ARG A 8 17.62 1.56 -4.20
C ARG A 8 17.92 1.96 -5.62
N GLU A 9 16.89 2.11 -6.43
CA GLU A 9 17.01 2.66 -7.78
C GLU A 9 15.74 3.43 -8.14
N LYS A 10 15.84 4.21 -9.21
CA LYS A 10 14.70 4.93 -9.77
C LYS A 10 14.23 4.23 -11.03
N ILE A 11 12.91 4.14 -11.19
CA ILE A 11 12.27 3.73 -12.43
C ILE A 11 11.61 4.99 -12.99
N GLU A 12 12.02 5.41 -14.17
CA GLU A 12 11.43 6.57 -14.85
C GLU A 12 10.00 6.24 -15.27
N VAL A 13 9.11 7.22 -15.12
CA VAL A 13 7.68 7.08 -15.46
C VAL A 13 7.19 8.35 -16.15
N PRO A 14 6.15 8.25 -16.99
CA PRO A 14 5.44 9.42 -17.48
C PRO A 14 5.08 10.37 -16.33
N CYS A 15 5.40 11.64 -16.54
CA CYS A 15 5.19 12.66 -15.52
C CYS A 15 3.70 12.93 -15.34
N VAL A 16 3.24 12.97 -14.09
CA VAL A 16 1.90 13.46 -13.75
C VAL A 16 1.79 14.94 -14.10
N LEU A 17 0.65 15.34 -14.66
CA LEU A 17 0.34 16.72 -15.01
C LEU A 17 -0.48 17.41 -13.92
N ASP A 18 -0.28 18.71 -13.73
CA ASP A 18 -1.16 19.53 -12.89
C ASP A 18 -2.50 19.84 -13.59
N ALA A 19 -3.41 20.54 -12.91
CA ALA A 19 -4.70 20.93 -13.47
C ALA A 19 -4.61 21.88 -14.68
N LYS A 20 -3.42 22.44 -14.95
CA LYS A 20 -3.11 23.31 -16.10
C LYS A 20 -2.29 22.56 -17.16
N LEU A 21 -2.17 21.23 -17.05
CA LEU A 21 -1.43 20.35 -17.95
C LEU A 21 0.09 20.57 -17.94
N ASN A 22 0.66 21.12 -16.87
CA ASN A 22 2.11 21.24 -16.72
C ASN A 22 2.68 19.99 -16.02
N PRO A 23 3.84 19.49 -16.44
CA PRO A 23 4.55 18.43 -15.72
C PRO A 23 4.84 18.80 -14.26
N VAL A 24 4.48 17.93 -13.33
CA VAL A 24 4.76 18.09 -11.91
C VAL A 24 6.19 17.63 -11.61
N LYS A 25 7.07 18.57 -11.26
CA LYS A 25 8.47 18.27 -10.96
C LYS A 25 8.61 17.21 -9.87
N GLY A 26 9.47 16.22 -10.11
CA GLY A 26 9.78 15.15 -9.16
C GLY A 26 8.72 14.05 -9.07
N LYS A 27 7.75 14.02 -9.98
CA LYS A 27 6.73 12.95 -10.17
C LYS A 27 6.98 12.20 -11.50
N ASP A 28 8.23 12.15 -11.93
CA ASP A 28 8.74 11.52 -13.16
C ASP A 28 9.52 10.22 -12.89
N PHE A 29 9.53 9.76 -11.64
CA PHE A 29 10.08 8.46 -11.27
C PHE A 29 9.31 7.86 -10.08
N ILE A 30 9.40 6.54 -9.94
CA ILE A 30 9.12 5.82 -8.69
C ILE A 30 10.42 5.26 -8.10
N GLU A 31 10.48 5.09 -6.79
CA GLU A 31 11.63 4.44 -6.13
C GLU A 31 11.39 2.93 -6.07
N TYR A 32 12.33 2.12 -6.56
CA TYR A 32 12.35 0.68 -6.34
C TYR A 32 13.39 0.35 -5.29
N VAL A 33 13.00 -0.42 -4.27
CA VAL A 33 13.81 -0.74 -3.10
C VAL A 33 13.81 -2.25 -2.88
N GLU A 34 15.00 -2.84 -2.76
CA GLU A 34 15.15 -4.24 -2.35
C GLU A 34 15.48 -4.31 -0.88
N VAL A 35 14.74 -5.15 -0.16
CA VAL A 35 14.85 -5.32 1.28
C VAL A 35 15.00 -6.80 1.61
N ILE A 36 15.93 -7.12 2.51
CA ILE A 36 15.91 -8.40 3.23
C ILE A 36 15.19 -8.19 4.54
N ALA A 37 14.16 -9.00 4.78
CA ALA A 37 13.39 -8.96 6.00
C ALA A 37 13.13 -10.37 6.53
N ASP A 38 12.90 -10.43 7.83
CA ASP A 38 12.37 -11.62 8.49
C ASP A 38 10.88 -11.73 8.10
N ILE A 39 10.57 -12.52 7.07
CA ILE A 39 9.22 -12.76 6.54
C ILE A 39 9.10 -14.21 6.10
N SER A 40 7.92 -14.81 6.20
CA SER A 40 7.66 -16.20 5.78
C SER A 40 7.73 -16.39 4.27
N HIS A 41 7.33 -15.38 3.50
CA HIS A 41 7.21 -15.44 2.05
C HIS A 41 7.62 -14.10 1.42
N PRO A 42 8.24 -14.09 0.23
CA PRO A 42 8.61 -12.85 -0.43
C PRO A 42 7.38 -12.05 -0.88
N VAL A 43 7.47 -10.73 -0.75
CA VAL A 43 6.37 -9.81 -1.06
C VAL A 43 6.86 -8.61 -1.87
N VAL A 44 5.98 -8.11 -2.74
CA VAL A 44 6.13 -6.83 -3.44
C VAL A 44 5.07 -5.89 -2.90
N ILE A 45 5.48 -4.71 -2.46
CA ILE A 45 4.59 -3.76 -1.79
C ILE A 45 4.65 -2.40 -2.47
N THR A 46 3.51 -1.77 -2.75
CA THR A 46 3.46 -0.45 -3.40
C THR A 46 2.19 0.34 -3.11
N SER A 47 2.16 1.62 -3.48
CA SER A 47 0.96 2.46 -3.57
C SER A 47 1.23 3.68 -4.44
N ASP A 48 0.18 4.45 -4.73
CA ASP A 48 0.25 5.76 -5.38
C ASP A 48 0.94 5.71 -6.76
N LEU A 49 0.72 4.61 -7.51
CA LEU A 49 1.19 4.48 -8.89
C LEU A 49 0.29 5.23 -9.88
N HIS A 50 -0.96 5.50 -9.48
CA HIS A 50 -1.96 6.25 -10.23
C HIS A 50 -2.07 5.77 -11.70
N HIS A 51 -2.03 6.71 -12.65
CA HIS A 51 -2.17 6.43 -14.08
C HIS A 51 -1.08 5.54 -14.68
N ASN A 52 0.05 5.37 -13.98
CA ASN A 52 1.16 4.52 -14.43
C ASN A 52 1.04 3.08 -13.92
N ALA A 53 0.00 2.76 -13.14
CA ALA A 53 -0.07 1.51 -12.39
C ALA A 53 -0.04 0.26 -13.27
N VAL A 54 -0.72 0.24 -14.42
CA VAL A 54 -0.79 -0.94 -15.27
C VAL A 54 0.59 -1.27 -15.85
N GLU A 55 1.25 -0.27 -16.44
CA GLU A 55 2.57 -0.39 -17.06
C GLU A 55 3.63 -0.67 -15.99
N LEU A 56 3.56 0.00 -14.84
CA LEU A 56 4.52 -0.24 -13.76
C LEU A 56 4.40 -1.63 -13.16
N VAL A 57 3.20 -2.20 -13.08
CA VAL A 57 3.05 -3.58 -12.61
C VAL A 57 3.80 -4.56 -13.53
N ASP A 58 3.76 -4.36 -14.85
CA ASP A 58 4.55 -5.15 -15.80
C ASP A 58 6.06 -4.97 -15.55
N VAL A 59 6.53 -3.72 -15.46
CA VAL A 59 7.94 -3.41 -15.19
C VAL A 59 8.41 -4.01 -13.87
N ILE A 60 7.59 -3.95 -12.82
CA ILE A 60 7.90 -4.54 -11.52
C ILE A 60 8.00 -6.06 -11.64
N ALA A 61 7.07 -6.71 -12.34
CA ALA A 61 7.08 -8.16 -12.53
C ALA A 61 8.32 -8.63 -13.31
N GLU A 62 8.75 -7.91 -14.33
CA GLU A 62 9.99 -8.20 -15.06
C GLU A 62 11.22 -8.05 -14.17
N LYS A 63 11.22 -7.03 -13.31
CA LYS A 63 12.32 -6.72 -12.41
C LYS A 63 12.44 -7.71 -11.26
N VAL A 64 11.30 -8.16 -10.75
CA VAL A 64 11.20 -9.20 -9.72
C VAL A 64 11.28 -10.55 -10.42
N GLN A 65 12.51 -11.04 -10.64
CA GLN A 65 12.72 -12.38 -11.19
C GLN A 65 11.86 -13.41 -10.44
N ARG A 66 11.08 -14.17 -11.21
CA ARG A 66 10.08 -15.13 -10.71
C ARG A 66 8.96 -14.45 -9.90
N ALA A 67 8.36 -13.38 -10.44
CA ALA A 67 7.26 -12.63 -9.83
C ALA A 67 6.08 -13.51 -9.37
N GLN A 68 5.84 -14.64 -10.05
CA GLN A 68 4.82 -15.62 -9.68
C GLN A 68 5.05 -16.31 -8.33
N ASP A 69 6.25 -16.18 -7.75
CA ASP A 69 6.57 -16.66 -6.40
C ASP A 69 6.37 -15.58 -5.33
N PHE A 70 6.01 -14.35 -5.71
CA PHE A 70 5.82 -13.23 -4.79
C PHE A 70 4.33 -12.96 -4.57
N ILE A 71 4.01 -12.43 -3.38
CA ILE A 71 2.69 -11.87 -3.11
C ILE A 71 2.73 -10.35 -3.29
N PHE A 72 1.73 -9.81 -3.99
CA PHE A 72 1.61 -8.38 -4.24
C PHE A 72 0.67 -7.72 -3.24
N LEU A 73 1.15 -6.68 -2.56
CA LEU A 73 0.42 -5.89 -1.57
C LEU A 73 0.30 -4.44 -2.05
N SER A 74 -0.92 -3.90 -2.12
CA SER A 74 -1.14 -2.48 -2.43
C SER A 74 -1.81 -1.73 -1.29
N ALA A 75 -1.25 -0.57 -0.95
CA ALA A 75 -1.86 0.38 -0.01
C ALA A 75 -2.71 1.47 -0.70
N GLY A 76 -3.12 1.25 -1.97
CA GLY A 76 -4.09 2.08 -2.68
C GLY A 76 -3.50 3.07 -3.68
N ASP A 77 -4.39 3.83 -4.31
CA ASP A 77 -4.13 4.81 -5.37
C ASP A 77 -3.41 4.19 -6.58
N MET A 78 -4.03 3.14 -7.12
CA MET A 78 -3.53 2.33 -8.24
C MET A 78 -4.20 2.71 -9.58
N ALA A 79 -4.85 3.88 -9.64
CA ALA A 79 -5.43 4.41 -10.87
C ALA A 79 -5.44 5.95 -10.91
N GLY A 80 -5.61 6.49 -12.11
CA GLY A 80 -5.73 7.93 -12.38
C GLY A 80 -5.67 8.24 -13.87
N THR A 81 -5.87 9.50 -14.24
CA THR A 81 -5.95 9.94 -15.66
C THR A 81 -4.68 10.64 -16.16
N GLY A 82 -3.61 10.63 -15.36
CA GLY A 82 -2.39 11.42 -15.62
C GLY A 82 -2.48 12.85 -15.08
N ILE A 83 -3.65 13.26 -14.60
CA ILE A 83 -3.86 14.55 -13.94
C ILE A 83 -3.76 14.35 -12.42
N LEU A 84 -3.02 15.22 -11.73
CA LEU A 84 -2.83 15.18 -10.29
C LEU A 84 -4.18 15.26 -9.55
N GLY A 85 -4.41 14.28 -8.68
CA GLY A 85 -5.64 14.20 -7.87
C GLY A 85 -6.88 13.75 -8.64
N SER A 86 -6.70 13.25 -9.87
CA SER A 86 -7.77 12.54 -10.59
C SER A 86 -8.08 11.22 -9.92
N ASN A 87 -9.34 10.80 -10.02
CA ASN A 87 -9.75 9.45 -9.67
C ASN A 87 -9.60 8.52 -10.88
N GLY A 88 -9.58 7.22 -10.66
CA GLY A 88 -9.68 6.24 -11.74
C GLY A 88 -10.01 4.85 -11.23
N ASP A 89 -10.39 3.96 -12.14
CA ASP A 89 -10.69 2.56 -11.84
C ASP A 89 -9.41 1.71 -11.77
N PRO A 90 -9.07 1.15 -10.58
CA PRO A 90 -7.87 0.32 -10.42
C PRO A 90 -8.03 -1.11 -10.95
N THR A 91 -9.19 -1.49 -11.50
CA THR A 91 -9.49 -2.86 -11.94
C THR A 91 -8.39 -3.43 -12.83
N ARG A 92 -7.98 -2.69 -13.87
CA ARG A 92 -6.95 -3.15 -14.82
C ARG A 92 -5.58 -3.37 -14.15
N ALA A 93 -5.20 -2.50 -13.22
CA ALA A 93 -3.93 -2.63 -12.50
C ALA A 93 -3.94 -3.87 -11.58
N MET A 94 -5.04 -4.11 -10.87
CA MET A 94 -5.20 -5.26 -9.98
C MET A 94 -5.32 -6.58 -10.76
N GLU A 95 -5.98 -6.58 -11.91
CA GLU A 95 -5.99 -7.73 -12.83
C GLU A 95 -4.60 -8.03 -13.35
N ARG A 96 -3.84 -6.99 -13.74
CA ARG A 96 -2.46 -7.18 -14.19
C ARG A 96 -1.55 -7.70 -13.09
N ALA A 97 -1.72 -7.22 -11.86
CA ALA A 97 -0.98 -7.78 -10.73
C ALA A 97 -1.33 -9.27 -10.52
N SER A 98 -2.60 -9.62 -10.67
CA SER A 98 -3.07 -11.01 -10.51
C SER A 98 -2.55 -11.96 -11.58
N SER A 99 -2.17 -11.45 -12.77
CA SER A 99 -1.57 -12.29 -13.81
C SER A 99 -0.08 -12.56 -13.60
N HIS A 100 0.60 -11.75 -12.79
CA HIS A 100 2.06 -11.84 -12.58
C HIS A 100 2.44 -12.42 -11.23
N PHE A 101 1.66 -12.13 -10.19
CA PHE A 101 1.99 -12.46 -8.80
C PHE A 101 1.16 -13.62 -8.28
N LYS A 102 1.70 -14.34 -7.29
CA LYS A 102 1.07 -15.52 -6.70
C LYS A 102 -0.31 -15.24 -6.12
N LYS A 103 -0.40 -14.14 -5.37
CA LYS A 103 -1.62 -13.61 -4.74
C LYS A 103 -1.54 -12.09 -4.74
N VAL A 104 -2.69 -11.45 -4.75
CA VAL A 104 -2.84 -9.99 -4.67
C VAL A 104 -3.72 -9.66 -3.47
N PHE A 105 -3.26 -8.72 -2.65
CA PHE A 105 -4.04 -8.12 -1.58
C PHE A 105 -3.95 -6.59 -1.66
N PHE A 106 -5.07 -5.90 -1.49
CA PHE A 106 -5.08 -4.45 -1.59
C PHE A 106 -6.17 -3.80 -0.74
N VAL A 107 -5.96 -2.51 -0.48
CA VAL A 107 -6.98 -1.54 -0.07
C VAL A 107 -7.07 -0.46 -1.14
N ASN A 108 -8.23 0.18 -1.26
CA ASN A 108 -8.40 1.34 -2.12
C ASN A 108 -7.81 2.57 -1.44
N GLY A 109 -7.14 3.41 -2.22
CA GLY A 109 -6.75 4.73 -1.79
C GLY A 109 -7.89 5.74 -1.91
N ASN A 110 -7.58 7.03 -1.80
CA ASN A 110 -8.61 8.07 -1.88
C ASN A 110 -8.94 8.52 -3.32
N HIS A 111 -8.27 7.96 -4.32
CA HIS A 111 -8.47 8.23 -5.75
C HIS A 111 -8.91 7.00 -6.54
N ASP A 112 -8.90 5.82 -5.92
CA ASP A 112 -9.40 4.59 -6.53
C ASP A 112 -10.94 4.57 -6.57
N GLU A 113 -11.52 4.42 -7.76
CA GLU A 113 -12.97 4.26 -7.90
C GLU A 113 -13.45 2.92 -7.34
N VAL A 114 -14.67 2.92 -6.81
CA VAL A 114 -15.30 1.71 -6.28
C VAL A 114 -15.66 0.78 -7.45
N SER A 115 -15.15 -0.44 -7.42
CA SER A 115 -15.43 -1.48 -8.40
C SER A 115 -16.00 -2.73 -7.73
N ASP A 116 -17.24 -3.09 -8.06
CA ASP A 116 -17.88 -4.32 -7.56
C ASP A 116 -17.12 -5.57 -7.99
N ILE A 117 -16.50 -5.53 -9.18
CA ILE A 117 -15.62 -6.58 -9.69
C ILE A 117 -14.46 -6.81 -8.73
N LEU A 118 -13.82 -5.72 -8.28
CA LEU A 118 -12.70 -5.79 -7.36
C LEU A 118 -13.09 -6.19 -5.94
N GLN A 119 -14.25 -5.74 -5.44
CA GLN A 119 -14.78 -6.21 -4.15
C GLN A 119 -15.08 -7.72 -4.16
N GLY A 120 -15.56 -8.21 -5.30
CA GLY A 120 -15.86 -9.62 -5.55
C GLY A 120 -14.63 -10.47 -5.90
N LYS A 121 -13.48 -9.86 -6.21
CA LYS A 121 -12.30 -10.57 -6.70
C LYS A 121 -11.71 -11.50 -5.63
N ARG A 122 -11.26 -12.67 -6.09
CA ARG A 122 -10.59 -13.69 -5.27
C ARG A 122 -9.27 -14.10 -5.91
N ASN A 123 -8.32 -14.48 -5.07
CA ASN A 123 -7.15 -15.24 -5.49
C ASN A 123 -7.55 -16.69 -5.85
N THR A 124 -6.63 -17.45 -6.43
CA THR A 124 -6.86 -18.85 -6.85
C THR A 124 -7.19 -19.79 -5.69
N ASP A 125 -6.78 -19.45 -4.47
CA ASP A 125 -7.09 -20.18 -3.23
C ASP A 125 -8.43 -19.78 -2.60
N GLY A 126 -9.19 -18.87 -3.24
CA GLY A 126 -10.47 -18.38 -2.74
C GLY A 126 -10.38 -17.25 -1.71
N SER A 127 -9.18 -16.78 -1.33
CA SER A 127 -9.02 -15.60 -0.47
C SER A 127 -9.45 -14.32 -1.19
N HIS A 128 -10.00 -13.35 -0.46
CA HIS A 128 -10.35 -12.03 -0.99
C HIS A 128 -9.10 -11.21 -1.29
N CYS A 129 -9.05 -10.62 -2.49
CA CYS A 129 -7.99 -9.67 -2.83
C CYS A 129 -8.18 -8.33 -2.09
N HIS A 130 -9.41 -7.81 -2.04
CA HIS A 130 -9.72 -6.58 -1.30
C HIS A 130 -9.85 -6.85 0.21
N VAL A 131 -8.98 -6.26 1.03
CA VAL A 131 -8.89 -6.56 2.47
C VAL A 131 -9.52 -5.50 3.38
N HIS A 132 -10.24 -4.52 2.82
CA HIS A 132 -10.92 -3.50 3.61
C HIS A 132 -11.93 -4.08 4.59
N ASN A 133 -11.78 -3.74 5.88
CA ASN A 133 -12.69 -4.18 6.94
C ASN A 133 -12.87 -5.72 6.94
N ARG A 134 -11.80 -6.43 6.56
CA ARG A 134 -11.73 -7.88 6.48
C ARG A 134 -10.44 -8.33 7.16
N VAL A 135 -10.52 -9.49 7.79
CA VAL A 135 -9.39 -10.19 8.38
C VAL A 135 -9.34 -11.57 7.74
N GLN A 136 -8.17 -11.96 7.24
CA GLN A 136 -7.98 -13.25 6.57
C GLN A 136 -6.67 -13.87 7.02
N THR A 137 -6.68 -15.19 7.24
CA THR A 137 -5.47 -15.98 7.47
C THR A 137 -4.99 -16.54 6.15
N ILE A 138 -3.75 -16.25 5.79
CA ILE A 138 -3.09 -16.66 4.56
C ILE A 138 -1.84 -17.44 4.95
N ASP A 139 -1.72 -18.70 4.51
CA ASP A 139 -0.62 -19.59 4.92
C ASP A 139 0.77 -18.96 4.75
N GLU A 140 0.96 -18.17 3.68
CA GLU A 140 2.23 -17.52 3.38
C GLU A 140 2.48 -16.20 4.12
N LEU A 141 1.45 -15.53 4.64
CA LEU A 141 1.57 -14.20 5.27
C LEU A 141 1.16 -14.17 6.74
N GLY A 142 0.53 -15.22 7.26
CA GLY A 142 -0.21 -15.14 8.51
C GLY A 142 -1.50 -14.32 8.32
N VAL A 143 -1.85 -13.52 9.31
CA VAL A 143 -3.11 -12.75 9.30
C VAL A 143 -2.91 -11.42 8.57
N ILE A 144 -3.75 -11.12 7.59
CA ILE A 144 -3.76 -9.84 6.85
C ILE A 144 -5.11 -9.11 7.02
N ALA A 145 -5.04 -7.79 7.12
CA ALA A 145 -6.22 -6.92 7.16
C ALA A 145 -5.93 -5.54 6.56
N GLY A 146 -6.97 -4.74 6.31
CA GLY A 146 -6.75 -3.36 5.90
C GLY A 146 -7.95 -2.42 6.00
N VAL A 147 -7.68 -1.13 5.73
CA VAL A 147 -8.66 -0.04 5.75
C VAL A 147 -8.49 0.84 4.52
N ASP A 148 -9.54 0.94 3.70
CA ASP A 148 -9.61 1.83 2.55
C ASP A 148 -9.52 3.31 2.95
N GLY A 149 -8.97 4.10 2.04
CA GLY A 149 -9.11 5.55 2.06
C GLY A 149 -8.40 6.27 3.19
N ILE A 150 -8.84 7.50 3.42
CA ILE A 150 -8.21 8.45 4.34
C ILE A 150 -9.23 9.14 5.24
N ILE A 151 -8.72 9.72 6.32
CA ILE A 151 -9.41 10.60 7.24
C ILE A 151 -9.59 11.97 6.59
N SER A 152 -10.85 12.37 6.41
CA SER A 152 -11.18 13.74 6.04
C SER A 152 -12.59 14.12 6.47
N ARG A 153 -12.83 15.43 6.58
CA ARG A 153 -14.19 15.98 6.71
C ARG A 153 -14.85 16.25 5.36
N LYS A 154 -14.09 16.21 4.27
CA LYS A 154 -14.60 16.40 2.91
C LYS A 154 -15.37 15.15 2.48
N LYS A 155 -16.60 15.33 1.99
CA LYS A 155 -17.42 14.27 1.41
C LYS A 155 -16.95 13.99 -0.02
N LEU A 156 -15.84 13.26 -0.16
CA LEU A 156 -15.30 12.79 -1.43
C LEU A 156 -15.06 11.28 -1.34
N LEU A 157 -14.78 10.66 -2.49
CA LEU A 157 -14.47 9.24 -2.64
C LEU A 157 -13.42 8.78 -1.61
N HIS A 158 -13.73 7.68 -0.91
CA HIS A 158 -12.88 7.06 0.13
C HIS A 158 -12.29 8.05 1.15
N ARG A 159 -13.05 9.09 1.49
CA ARG A 159 -12.73 10.01 2.60
C ARG A 159 -13.78 9.88 3.69
N MET A 160 -13.34 9.52 4.88
CA MET A 160 -14.26 9.28 6.01
C MET A 160 -13.90 10.10 7.24
N PRO A 161 -14.90 10.41 8.10
CA PRO A 161 -14.63 11.03 9.38
C PRO A 161 -13.68 10.19 10.23
N LYS A 162 -12.79 10.85 10.97
CA LYS A 162 -11.80 10.20 11.85
C LYS A 162 -12.41 9.14 12.78
N LYS A 163 -13.57 9.45 13.37
CA LYS A 163 -14.28 8.53 14.28
C LYS A 163 -14.60 7.20 13.60
N ASP A 164 -15.05 7.25 12.35
CA ASP A 164 -15.42 6.05 11.59
C ASP A 164 -14.18 5.27 11.19
N TYR A 165 -13.13 5.96 10.72
CA TYR A 165 -11.84 5.34 10.39
C TYR A 165 -11.24 4.61 11.60
N VAL A 166 -11.15 5.29 12.73
CA VAL A 166 -10.61 4.73 13.98
C VAL A 166 -11.40 3.51 14.43
N ARG A 167 -12.73 3.55 14.33
CA ARG A 167 -13.58 2.40 14.68
C ARG A 167 -13.27 1.17 13.79
N ILE A 168 -13.15 1.37 12.47
CA ILE A 168 -12.82 0.28 11.54
C ILE A 168 -11.42 -0.25 11.83
N LEU A 169 -10.44 0.64 12.00
CA LEU A 169 -9.07 0.27 12.33
C LEU A 169 -9.00 -0.56 13.61
N GLN A 170 -9.64 -0.11 14.69
CA GLN A 170 -9.71 -0.86 15.95
C GLN A 170 -10.30 -2.26 15.76
N SER A 171 -11.35 -2.39 14.94
CA SER A 171 -11.97 -3.67 14.64
C SER A 171 -11.00 -4.63 13.94
N VAL A 172 -10.24 -4.16 12.95
CA VAL A 172 -9.32 -5.04 12.20
C VAL A 172 -8.06 -5.37 12.99
N VAL A 173 -7.50 -4.42 13.75
CA VAL A 173 -6.28 -4.70 14.55
C VAL A 173 -6.54 -5.57 15.77
N ALA A 174 -7.80 -5.68 16.23
CA ALA A 174 -8.18 -6.57 17.33
C ALA A 174 -7.90 -8.06 17.01
N SER A 175 -7.76 -8.40 15.73
CA SER A 175 -7.37 -9.75 15.28
C SER A 175 -5.86 -9.94 15.19
N SER A 176 -5.06 -8.97 15.63
CA SER A 176 -3.59 -9.03 15.61
C SER A 176 -3.01 -9.39 14.23
N PRO A 177 -3.38 -8.66 13.15
CA PRO A 177 -2.89 -8.99 11.83
C PRO A 177 -1.38 -8.82 11.75
N GLU A 178 -0.67 -9.80 11.20
CA GLU A 178 0.76 -9.67 10.91
C GLU A 178 0.99 -8.54 9.88
N TRP A 179 0.10 -8.42 8.89
CA TRP A 179 0.14 -7.41 7.85
C TRP A 179 -1.11 -6.53 7.89
N LEU A 180 -0.90 -5.22 8.06
CA LEU A 180 -1.94 -4.21 8.01
C LEU A 180 -1.71 -3.28 6.81
N LEU A 181 -2.71 -3.14 5.94
CA LEU A 181 -2.70 -2.22 4.80
C LEU A 181 -3.62 -1.02 5.06
N THR A 182 -3.11 0.20 4.95
CA THR A 182 -3.95 1.42 5.02
C THR A 182 -3.50 2.44 4.00
N HIS A 183 -4.40 3.25 3.46
CA HIS A 183 -3.94 4.41 2.68
C HIS A 183 -3.59 5.62 3.57
N GLU A 184 -4.23 5.75 4.74
CA GLU A 184 -3.97 6.85 5.68
C GLU A 184 -2.57 6.77 6.35
N ILE A 185 -2.06 7.93 6.71
CA ILE A 185 -0.73 8.16 7.25
C ILE A 185 -0.74 8.14 8.80
N PRO A 186 -0.13 7.15 9.46
CA PRO A 186 0.10 7.20 10.90
C PRO A 186 1.23 8.19 11.24
N GLN A 187 1.19 8.82 12.41
CA GLN A 187 2.26 9.71 12.87
C GLN A 187 3.47 8.91 13.37
N ILE A 188 4.45 8.63 12.51
CA ILE A 188 5.66 7.83 12.86
C ILE A 188 6.90 8.72 12.92
N PRO A 189 7.47 9.03 14.11
CA PRO A 189 8.60 9.97 14.24
C PRO A 189 9.84 9.68 13.39
N GLU A 190 10.11 8.41 13.08
CA GLU A 190 11.27 7.99 12.26
C GLU A 190 11.07 8.27 10.77
N ILE A 191 9.81 8.30 10.31
CA ILE A 191 9.41 8.51 8.91
C ILE A 191 9.00 9.98 8.70
N ILE A 192 8.30 10.56 9.67
CA ILE A 192 7.54 11.79 9.56
C ILE A 192 7.84 12.70 10.76
N ASN A 193 8.02 14.00 10.49
CA ASN A 193 8.10 15.00 11.56
C ASN A 193 6.85 14.98 12.45
N LYS A 194 7.02 15.23 13.76
CA LYS A 194 5.96 15.11 14.80
C LYS A 194 4.64 15.84 14.52
N SER A 195 4.58 16.75 13.55
CA SER A 195 3.39 17.53 13.18
C SER A 195 2.57 16.94 12.02
N SER A 196 2.93 15.77 11.47
CA SER A 196 2.22 15.16 10.33
C SER A 196 1.82 13.70 10.61
N GLY A 197 0.70 13.27 10.02
CA GLY A 197 0.08 11.96 10.27
C GLY A 197 -0.83 11.95 11.50
N ASP A 198 -1.59 10.86 11.67
CA ASP A 198 -2.55 10.71 12.78
C ASP A 198 -1.94 9.95 13.97
N PHE A 199 -2.00 10.58 15.14
CA PHE A 199 -1.49 10.03 16.40
C PHE A 199 -2.29 8.81 16.87
N ASP A 200 -3.62 8.83 16.72
CA ASP A 200 -4.47 7.74 17.22
C ASP A 200 -4.23 6.48 16.39
N LEU A 201 -4.05 6.61 15.08
CA LEU A 201 -3.65 5.50 14.20
C LEU A 201 -2.36 4.84 14.68
N ARG A 202 -1.31 5.64 14.94
CA ARG A 202 -0.06 5.11 15.49
C ARG A 202 -0.33 4.37 16.80
N GLU A 203 -1.03 4.98 17.76
CA GLU A 203 -1.19 4.37 19.08
C GLU A 203 -2.04 3.09 19.04
N ILE A 204 -3.06 3.03 18.18
CA ILE A 204 -3.87 1.81 17.97
C ILE A 204 -2.98 0.68 17.44
N VAL A 205 -2.20 0.95 16.39
CA VAL A 205 -1.33 -0.06 15.78
C VAL A 205 -0.21 -0.47 16.73
N LYS A 206 0.46 0.50 17.38
CA LYS A 206 1.55 0.24 18.34
C LYS A 206 1.12 -0.65 19.52
N LYS A 207 -0.13 -0.55 19.97
CA LYS A 207 -0.68 -1.35 21.07
C LYS A 207 -1.18 -2.73 20.62
N SER A 208 -1.26 -2.95 19.32
CA SER A 208 -1.61 -4.25 18.73
C SER A 208 -0.35 -5.10 18.50
N GLU A 209 -0.56 -6.34 18.07
CA GLU A 209 0.53 -7.25 17.67
C GLU A 209 0.85 -7.15 16.17
N VAL A 210 0.50 -6.04 15.52
CA VAL A 210 0.83 -5.81 14.11
C VAL A 210 2.34 -5.79 13.90
N ARG A 211 2.81 -6.60 12.96
CA ARG A 211 4.23 -6.70 12.62
C ARG A 211 4.63 -5.75 11.51
N PHE A 212 3.83 -5.67 10.45
CA PHE A 212 4.05 -4.78 9.32
C PHE A 212 2.83 -3.91 9.08
N HIS A 213 3.02 -2.60 9.11
CA HIS A 213 1.99 -1.63 8.72
C HIS A 213 2.43 -0.90 7.46
N ILE A 214 1.78 -1.23 6.35
CA ILE A 214 2.03 -0.66 5.03
C ILE A 214 1.07 0.49 4.77
N PHE A 215 1.60 1.64 4.34
CA PHE A 215 0.77 2.81 4.04
C PHE A 215 1.25 3.71 2.89
N GLY A 216 0.31 4.46 2.29
CA GLY A 216 0.54 5.33 1.13
C GLY A 216 0.25 6.82 1.38
N HIS A 217 -0.37 7.46 0.40
CA HIS A 217 -0.97 8.81 0.40
C HIS A 217 -0.02 10.01 0.38
N ARG A 218 1.13 9.90 1.07
CA ARG A 218 2.18 10.90 0.99
C ARG A 218 3.56 10.28 1.03
N SER A 219 4.40 10.71 0.12
CA SER A 219 5.80 10.28 0.07
C SER A 219 6.66 10.96 1.13
N PHE A 220 7.50 10.17 1.78
CA PHE A 220 8.51 10.63 2.75
C PHE A 220 9.90 10.15 2.35
N LYS A 221 10.93 10.94 2.73
CA LYS A 221 12.34 10.63 2.45
C LYS A 221 12.79 9.36 3.19
N ASN A 222 12.52 9.32 4.49
CA ASN A 222 12.60 8.09 5.27
C ASN A 222 11.29 7.36 5.04
N PHE A 223 11.36 6.11 4.57
CA PHE A 223 10.18 5.37 4.17
C PHE A 223 9.81 4.25 5.13
N TYR A 224 10.64 3.96 6.12
CA TYR A 224 10.32 2.96 7.12
C TYR A 224 10.83 3.36 8.50
N GLY A 225 10.24 2.77 9.52
CA GLY A 225 10.62 2.96 10.92
C GLY A 225 9.97 1.89 11.79
N THR A 226 10.51 1.66 12.98
CA THR A 226 10.04 0.62 13.91
C THR A 226 9.61 1.23 15.23
N LEU A 227 8.40 0.92 15.68
CA LEU A 227 7.92 1.30 17.02
C LEU A 227 7.36 0.06 17.72
N GLY A 228 8.01 -0.35 18.80
CA GLY A 228 7.67 -1.60 19.47
C GLY A 228 7.96 -2.80 18.56
N LYS A 229 6.92 -3.60 18.27
CA LYS A 229 7.02 -4.77 17.38
C LYS A 229 6.69 -4.46 15.92
N THR A 230 6.13 -3.29 15.65
CA THR A 230 5.65 -2.92 14.31
C THR A 230 6.72 -2.19 13.52
N THR A 231 6.99 -2.66 12.29
CA THR A 231 7.65 -1.87 11.25
C THR A 231 6.60 -1.23 10.36
N PHE A 232 6.66 0.10 10.34
CA PHE A 232 5.86 0.96 9.49
C PHE A 232 6.61 1.18 8.18
N ILE A 233 5.93 1.04 7.05
CA ILE A 233 6.52 1.15 5.70
C ILE A 233 5.64 2.04 4.83
N ASN A 234 6.13 3.22 4.50
CA ASN A 234 5.54 4.12 3.52
C ASN A 234 5.93 3.71 2.10
N VAL A 235 4.93 3.45 1.27
CA VAL A 235 5.09 2.96 -0.10
C VAL A 235 4.55 3.90 -1.17
N ASP A 236 4.22 5.15 -0.81
CA ASP A 236 3.82 6.19 -1.78
C ASP A 236 4.93 6.42 -2.83
N SER A 237 4.55 6.26 -4.10
CA SER A 237 5.43 6.40 -5.26
C SER A 237 6.66 5.48 -5.16
N ARG A 238 6.51 4.33 -4.50
CA ARG A 238 7.60 3.41 -4.18
C ARG A 238 7.16 1.95 -4.33
N VAL A 239 8.09 1.12 -4.78
CA VAL A 239 7.96 -0.33 -4.82
C VAL A 239 9.01 -0.91 -3.87
N VAL A 240 8.55 -1.66 -2.89
CA VAL A 240 9.42 -2.37 -1.94
C VAL A 240 9.33 -3.86 -2.24
N CYS A 241 10.41 -4.41 -2.77
CA CYS A 241 10.59 -5.85 -2.99
C CYS A 241 11.26 -6.45 -1.75
N MET A 242 10.48 -7.12 -0.91
CA MET A 242 10.97 -7.76 0.32
C MET A 242 11.21 -9.24 0.07
N ARG A 243 12.44 -9.69 0.34
CA ARG A 243 12.86 -11.09 0.27
C ARG A 243 13.16 -11.61 1.67
N ARG A 244 13.02 -12.93 1.83
CA ARG A 244 13.39 -13.62 3.06
C ARG A 244 14.90 -13.53 3.29
N GLU A 245 15.27 -13.48 4.56
CA GLU A 245 16.62 -13.80 5.02
C GLU A 245 17.10 -15.19 4.58
#